data_AF-A0A7S0JKF2-F1
#
_entry.id   AF-A0A7S0JKF2-F1
#
_cell.length_a   1.000
_cell.length_b   1.000
_cell.length_c   1.000
_cell.angle_alpha   90.00
_cell.angle_beta   90.00
_cell.angle_gamma   90.00
#
_symmetry.space_group_name_H-M   'P 1'
#
loop_
_entity.id
_entity.type
_entity.pdbx_description
1 polymer ?
#
loop_
_entity_poly.entity_id
_entity_poly.type
_entity_poly.pdbx_seq_one_letter_code
_entity_poly.pdbx_strand_id
1 'polypeptide(L)'
;REGWCAAVRVRALHGRVRRRLLQPGRGWDTAAWGLPINQEDQVATLLAFSYNVLVGIELILGTPLPPGDQAAYLHLWRYLGWLLGVEEDLNPCARGVDFARARLESIVMHLLKPDELSASVARHLLSAQSNPSLPPLAVGRAPTAPPPPPSAAAQRHYLRSASLTRLLIGDPLGDALQLPFDVAGRRRARRVLRALRAYGWLCGMRVVGRALLCAHRYAMRAVQWAHGTERFLGSSVPVAPTCPYMPSRPVPQPGAPCGA
;
A
#
# COMPACT_ATOMS: atom_id res chain seq x y z
N ARG A 1 -12.81 -14.06 2.30
CA ARG A 1 -11.83 -15.09 2.78
C ARG A 1 -10.41 -14.81 2.28
N GLU A 2 -10.22 -14.39 1.03
CA GLU A 2 -8.88 -14.16 0.44
C GLU A 2 -8.04 -13.10 1.15
N GLY A 3 -8.62 -11.93 1.50
CA GLY A 3 -7.89 -10.86 2.19
C GLY A 3 -7.34 -11.28 3.56
N TRP A 4 -8.11 -12.05 4.34
CA TRP A 4 -7.64 -12.63 5.60
C TRP A 4 -6.48 -13.61 5.38
N CYS A 5 -6.62 -14.53 4.40
CA CYS A 5 -5.54 -15.47 4.05
C CYS A 5 -4.27 -14.73 3.63
N ALA A 6 -4.41 -13.63 2.87
CA ALA A 6 -3.29 -12.81 2.44
C ALA A 6 -2.58 -12.16 3.64
N ALA A 7 -3.32 -11.55 4.57
CA ALA A 7 -2.75 -10.95 5.77
C ALA A 7 -1.97 -11.97 6.62
N VAL A 8 -2.54 -13.16 6.85
CA VAL A 8 -1.87 -14.23 7.60
C VAL A 8 -0.60 -14.72 6.88
N ARG A 9 -0.62 -14.82 5.55
CA ARG A 9 0.56 -15.17 4.75
C ARG A 9 1.65 -14.10 4.87
N VAL A 10 1.31 -12.82 4.87
CA VAL A 10 2.26 -11.72 5.07
C VAL A 10 2.88 -11.80 6.47
N ARG A 11 2.09 -12.08 7.51
CA ARG A 11 2.62 -12.29 8.87
C ARG A 11 3.62 -13.45 8.93
N ALA A 12 3.31 -14.57 8.28
CA ALA A 12 4.24 -15.70 8.17
C ALA A 12 5.52 -15.32 7.38
N LEU A 13 5.38 -14.54 6.31
CA LEU A 13 6.50 -14.00 5.55
C LEU A 13 7.40 -13.12 6.43
N HIS A 14 6.84 -12.21 7.24
CA HIS A 14 7.61 -11.38 8.17
C HIS A 14 8.42 -12.24 9.14
N GLY A 15 7.83 -13.29 9.71
CA GLY A 15 8.56 -14.24 10.58
C GLY A 15 9.72 -14.93 9.86
N ARG A 16 9.51 -15.36 8.61
CA ARG A 16 10.56 -15.99 7.78
C ARG A 16 11.69 -15.01 7.44
N VAL A 17 11.36 -13.78 7.07
CA VAL A 17 12.34 -12.72 6.75
C VAL A 17 13.15 -12.37 8.01
N ARG A 18 12.48 -12.15 9.15
CA ARG A 18 13.16 -11.89 10.43
C ARG A 18 14.14 -13.00 10.78
N ARG A 19 13.70 -14.27 10.72
CA ARG A 19 14.59 -15.42 10.97
C ARG A 19 15.78 -15.43 10.02
N ARG A 20 15.57 -15.13 8.73
CA ARG A 20 16.65 -15.11 7.73
C ARG A 20 17.65 -13.99 8.02
N LEU A 21 17.21 -12.79 8.35
CA LEU A 21 18.10 -11.65 8.61
C LEU A 21 18.95 -11.85 9.88
N LEU A 22 18.41 -12.55 10.88
CA LEU A 22 19.12 -12.89 12.11
C LEU A 22 20.10 -14.07 11.98
N GLN A 23 20.21 -14.70 10.80
CA GLN A 23 21.20 -15.76 10.59
C GLN A 23 22.63 -15.17 10.58
N PRO A 24 23.63 -15.89 11.13
CA PRO A 24 25.03 -15.49 11.03
C PRO A 24 25.45 -15.20 9.58
N GLY A 25 26.25 -14.15 9.38
CA GLY A 25 26.77 -13.76 8.06
C GLY A 25 25.78 -12.98 7.16
N ARG A 26 24.60 -12.61 7.67
CA ARG A 26 23.62 -11.78 6.92
C ARG A 26 23.76 -10.27 7.13
N GLY A 27 24.61 -9.84 8.07
CA GLY A 27 24.96 -8.44 8.25
C GLY A 27 23.88 -7.57 8.90
N TRP A 28 22.89 -8.16 9.59
CA TRP A 28 21.92 -7.37 10.35
C TRP A 28 22.52 -6.94 11.69
N ASP A 29 22.61 -5.62 11.92
CA ASP A 29 23.07 -5.06 13.18
C ASP A 29 21.89 -4.84 14.13
N THR A 30 21.67 -5.78 15.04
CA THR A 30 20.60 -5.67 16.04
C THR A 30 20.84 -4.59 17.09
N ALA A 31 22.09 -4.17 17.31
CA ALA A 31 22.40 -3.11 18.27
C ALA A 31 22.05 -1.74 17.70
N ALA A 32 22.32 -1.52 16.41
CA ALA A 32 21.97 -0.28 15.73
C ALA A 32 20.49 -0.19 15.32
N TRP A 33 19.89 -1.30 14.86
CA TRP A 33 18.57 -1.30 14.20
C TRP A 33 17.48 -2.05 14.97
N GLY A 34 17.81 -2.66 16.10
CA GLY A 34 16.89 -3.53 16.82
C GLY A 34 16.58 -4.82 16.05
N LEU A 35 15.46 -5.47 16.40
CA LEU A 35 15.02 -6.67 15.69
C LEU A 35 14.44 -6.31 14.32
N PRO A 36 14.69 -7.10 13.26
CA PRO A 36 14.08 -6.86 11.96
C PRO A 36 12.55 -6.94 12.03
N ILE A 37 11.86 -5.99 11.40
CA ILE A 37 10.39 -5.92 11.36
C ILE A 37 9.82 -5.83 12.78
N ASN A 38 10.42 -5.02 13.65
CA ASN A 38 9.96 -4.87 15.04
C ASN A 38 8.54 -4.22 15.10
N GLN A 39 7.99 -4.07 16.30
CA GLN A 39 6.64 -3.48 16.46
C GLN A 39 6.55 -2.04 15.93
N GLU A 40 7.60 -1.24 16.11
CA GLU A 40 7.63 0.14 15.63
C GLU A 40 7.67 0.20 14.09
N ASP A 41 8.48 -0.62 13.44
CA ASP A 41 8.54 -0.73 11.97
C ASP A 41 7.18 -1.16 11.39
N GLN A 42 6.52 -2.12 12.05
CA GLN A 42 5.19 -2.57 11.66
C GLN A 42 4.14 -1.47 11.83
N VAL A 43 4.19 -0.72 12.92
CA VAL A 43 3.32 0.43 13.17
C VAL A 43 3.57 1.55 12.16
N ALA A 44 4.83 1.85 11.83
CA ALA A 44 5.19 2.82 10.80
C ALA A 44 4.59 2.44 9.45
N THR A 45 4.73 1.17 9.07
CA THR A 45 4.14 0.64 7.84
C THR A 45 2.61 0.67 7.89
N LEU A 46 2.00 0.30 9.03
CA LEU A 46 0.56 0.36 9.21
C LEU A 46 0.02 1.78 8.97
N LEU A 47 0.68 2.78 9.56
CA LEU A 47 0.30 4.19 9.42
C LEU A 47 0.56 4.75 8.02
N ALA A 48 1.57 4.25 7.31
CA ALA A 48 1.83 4.61 5.92
C ALA A 48 0.67 4.23 4.98
N PHE A 49 -0.07 3.16 5.30
CA PHE A 49 -1.25 2.73 4.54
C PHE A 49 -2.59 3.16 5.16
N SER A 50 -2.60 3.58 6.43
CA SER A 50 -3.81 4.02 7.12
C SER A 50 -3.87 5.55 7.19
N TYR A 51 -3.37 6.15 8.26
CA TYR A 51 -3.51 7.58 8.50
C TYR A 51 -2.86 8.45 7.41
N ASN A 52 -1.72 8.03 6.85
CA ASN A 52 -1.07 8.75 5.76
C ASN A 52 -1.92 8.80 4.47
N VAL A 53 -2.79 7.80 4.25
CA VAL A 53 -3.76 7.84 3.13
C VAL A 53 -4.83 8.91 3.38
N LEU A 54 -5.26 9.11 4.63
CA LEU A 54 -6.18 10.21 4.98
C LEU A 54 -5.54 11.58 4.71
N VAL A 55 -4.24 11.74 5.04
CA VAL A 55 -3.47 12.95 4.69
C VAL A 55 -3.42 13.16 3.17
N GLY A 56 -3.19 12.10 2.41
CA GLY A 56 -3.20 12.16 0.94
C GLY A 56 -4.56 12.54 0.35
N ILE A 57 -5.65 11.98 0.89
CA ILE A 57 -7.02 12.33 0.50
C ILE A 57 -7.31 13.80 0.82
N GLU A 58 -6.96 14.26 2.02
CA GLU A 58 -7.13 15.66 2.42
C GLU A 58 -6.33 16.60 1.50
N LEU A 59 -5.10 16.24 1.14
CA LEU A 59 -4.30 17.01 0.19
C LEU A 59 -4.96 17.12 -1.18
N ILE A 60 -5.56 16.03 -1.67
CA ILE A 60 -6.21 15.93 -2.98
C ILE A 60 -7.58 16.60 -3.02
N LEU A 61 -8.39 16.48 -1.96
CA LEU A 61 -9.72 17.09 -1.88
C LEU A 61 -9.67 18.55 -1.40
N GLY A 62 -8.61 18.92 -0.67
CA GLY A 62 -8.46 20.21 0.00
C GLY A 62 -9.24 20.32 1.31
N THR A 63 -9.93 19.26 1.74
CA THR A 63 -10.65 19.17 3.01
C THR A 63 -10.54 17.74 3.56
N PRO A 64 -10.53 17.56 4.89
CA PRO A 64 -10.48 16.22 5.49
C PRO A 64 -11.80 15.48 5.23
N LEU A 65 -11.72 14.14 5.25
CA LEU A 65 -12.93 13.32 5.26
C LEU A 65 -13.78 13.57 6.53
N PRO A 66 -15.09 13.30 6.50
CA PRO A 66 -15.90 13.35 7.70
C PRO A 66 -15.30 12.51 8.84
N PRO A 67 -15.42 12.94 10.11
CA PRO A 67 -14.83 12.21 11.23
C PRO A 67 -15.27 10.73 11.32
N GLY A 68 -16.53 10.44 10.98
CA GLY A 68 -17.05 9.07 10.93
C GLY A 68 -16.35 8.21 9.89
N ASP A 69 -16.06 8.75 8.70
CA ASP A 69 -15.38 8.03 7.63
C ASP A 69 -13.90 7.79 7.97
N GLN A 70 -13.24 8.77 8.60
CA GLN A 70 -11.88 8.61 9.10
C GLN A 70 -11.82 7.50 10.15
N ALA A 71 -12.75 7.51 11.12
CA ALA A 71 -12.83 6.49 12.16
C ALA A 71 -13.13 5.10 11.60
N ALA A 72 -14.06 4.99 10.64
CA ALA A 72 -14.38 3.73 9.97
C ALA A 72 -13.17 3.18 9.19
N TYR A 73 -12.44 4.05 8.49
CA TYR A 73 -11.24 3.66 7.76
C TYR A 73 -10.13 3.17 8.70
N LEU A 74 -9.86 3.88 9.79
CA LEU A 74 -8.88 3.45 10.79
C LEU A 74 -9.32 2.18 11.52
N HIS A 75 -10.63 1.95 11.71
CA HIS A 75 -11.12 0.70 12.30
C HIS A 75 -10.76 -0.52 11.45
N LEU A 76 -10.86 -0.43 10.12
CA LEU A 76 -10.38 -1.48 9.22
C LEU A 76 -8.88 -1.73 9.41
N TRP A 77 -8.09 -0.67 9.49
CA TRP A 77 -6.64 -0.78 9.67
C TRP A 77 -6.23 -1.26 11.06
N ARG A 78 -7.00 -0.97 12.10
CA ARG A 78 -6.84 -1.58 13.43
C ARG A 78 -6.89 -3.10 13.32
N TYR A 79 -7.93 -3.63 12.67
CA TYR A 79 -8.09 -5.07 12.46
C TYR A 79 -6.97 -5.66 11.60
N LEU A 80 -6.55 -4.98 10.52
CA LEU A 80 -5.42 -5.43 9.70
C LEU A 80 -4.10 -5.45 10.49
N GLY A 81 -3.85 -4.44 11.33
CA GLY A 81 -2.69 -4.41 12.23
C GLY A 81 -2.68 -5.62 13.17
N TRP A 82 -3.82 -5.93 13.79
CA TRP A 82 -3.97 -7.12 14.64
C TRP A 82 -3.68 -8.43 13.88
N LEU A 83 -4.22 -8.57 12.66
CA LEU A 83 -3.94 -9.75 11.82
C LEU A 83 -2.45 -9.89 11.49
N LEU A 84 -1.78 -8.78 11.22
CA LEU A 84 -0.35 -8.73 10.88
C LEU A 84 0.57 -8.94 12.10
N GLY A 85 0.04 -8.84 13.31
CA GLY A 85 0.77 -9.11 14.55
C GLY A 85 1.22 -7.86 15.31
N VAL A 86 0.65 -6.70 15.00
CA VAL A 86 0.81 -5.48 15.80
C VAL A 86 0.07 -5.69 17.13
N GLU A 87 0.77 -5.45 18.23
CA GLU A 87 0.17 -5.51 19.57
C GLU A 87 -0.86 -4.39 19.77
N GLU A 88 -1.99 -4.70 20.40
CA GLU A 88 -3.12 -3.77 20.52
C GLU A 88 -2.72 -2.47 21.24
N ASP A 89 -1.90 -2.57 22.29
CA ASP A 89 -1.42 -1.42 23.07
C ASP A 89 -0.50 -0.50 22.26
N LEU A 90 0.14 -1.03 21.23
CA LEU A 90 1.03 -0.30 20.31
C LEU A 90 0.31 0.16 19.04
N ASN A 91 -0.93 -0.30 18.81
CA ASN A 91 -1.69 -0.04 17.59
C ASN A 91 -2.32 1.36 17.60
N PRO A 92 -1.83 2.33 16.81
CA PRO A 92 -2.33 3.70 16.89
C PRO A 92 -3.75 3.83 16.34
N CYS A 93 -4.17 2.92 15.45
CA CYS A 93 -5.52 2.88 14.90
C CYS A 93 -6.57 2.47 15.95
N ALA A 94 -6.15 1.83 17.05
CA ALA A 94 -7.04 1.52 18.19
C ALA A 94 -7.28 2.74 19.11
N ARG A 95 -6.44 3.77 19.01
CA ARG A 95 -6.42 4.93 19.92
C ARG A 95 -7.03 6.20 19.34
N GLY A 96 -7.66 6.10 18.17
CA GLY A 96 -8.33 7.20 17.51
C GLY A 96 -7.46 7.98 16.51
N VAL A 97 -8.11 8.89 15.77
CA VAL A 97 -7.52 9.63 14.65
C VAL A 97 -6.36 10.53 15.10
N ASP A 98 -6.54 11.27 16.19
CA ASP A 98 -5.53 12.21 16.69
C ASP A 98 -4.28 11.48 17.20
N PHE A 99 -4.46 10.33 17.84
CA PHE A 99 -3.32 9.51 18.26
C PHE A 99 -2.58 8.92 17.06
N ALA A 100 -3.30 8.44 16.05
CA ALA A 100 -2.70 7.95 14.81
C ALA A 100 -1.93 9.07 14.06
N ARG A 101 -2.47 10.30 14.05
CA ARG A 101 -1.79 11.50 13.55
C ARG A 101 -0.47 11.75 14.27
N ALA A 102 -0.53 11.94 15.59
CA ALA A 102 0.65 12.25 16.40
C ALA A 102 1.71 11.15 16.29
N ARG A 103 1.30 9.88 16.22
CA ARG A 103 2.24 8.76 16.04
C ARG A 103 2.87 8.75 14.66
N LEU A 104 2.12 9.05 13.59
CA LEU A 104 2.70 9.19 12.24
C LEU A 104 3.70 10.35 12.20
N GLU A 105 3.34 11.52 12.74
CA GLU A 105 4.23 12.68 12.79
C GLU A 105 5.52 12.36 13.54
N SER A 106 5.43 11.70 14.70
CA SER A 106 6.60 11.20 15.43
C SER A 106 7.46 10.32 14.54
N ILE A 107 6.88 9.30 13.88
CA ILE A 107 7.58 8.36 12.99
C ILE A 107 8.28 9.08 11.84
N VAL A 108 7.62 10.05 11.22
CA VAL A 108 8.21 10.85 10.14
C VAL A 108 9.47 11.57 10.61
N MET A 109 9.49 12.08 11.85
CA MET A 109 10.63 12.82 12.35
C MET A 109 11.83 11.95 12.75
N HIS A 110 11.63 10.71 13.19
CA HIS A 110 12.72 9.87 13.70
C HIS A 110 13.12 8.68 12.83
N LEU A 111 12.19 8.09 12.06
CA LEU A 111 12.45 6.93 11.21
C LEU A 111 12.76 7.27 9.75
N LEU A 112 12.17 8.34 9.18
CA LEU A 112 12.37 8.66 7.77
C LEU A 112 13.70 9.37 7.52
N LYS A 113 14.77 8.58 7.46
CA LYS A 113 16.13 9.01 7.10
C LYS A 113 16.60 8.22 5.88
N PRO A 114 16.27 8.66 4.65
CA PRO A 114 16.69 7.97 3.44
C PRO A 114 18.20 7.86 3.33
N ASP A 115 18.67 6.70 2.88
CA ASP A 115 20.05 6.38 2.56
C ASP A 115 20.22 6.03 1.07
N GLU A 116 21.42 5.62 0.67
CA GLU A 116 21.70 5.23 -0.72
C GLU A 116 20.83 4.07 -1.19
N LEU A 117 20.54 3.11 -0.30
CA LEU A 117 19.66 1.99 -0.59
C LEU A 117 18.22 2.49 -0.84
N SER A 118 17.73 3.41 -0.02
CA SER A 118 16.43 4.05 -0.18
C SER A 118 16.32 4.77 -1.52
N ALA A 119 17.33 5.55 -1.91
CA ALA A 119 17.39 6.23 -3.20
C ALA A 119 17.42 5.24 -4.38
N SER A 120 18.17 4.15 -4.26
CA SER A 120 18.22 3.07 -5.25
C SER A 120 16.85 2.39 -5.43
N VAL A 121 16.18 2.03 -4.33
CA VAL A 121 14.84 1.42 -4.37
C VAL A 121 13.83 2.38 -4.96
N ALA A 122 13.83 3.66 -4.55
CA ALA A 122 12.93 4.67 -5.11
C ALA A 122 13.13 4.82 -6.63
N ARG A 123 14.38 4.90 -7.09
CA ARG A 123 14.73 4.96 -8.51
C ARG A 123 14.20 3.73 -9.27
N HIS A 124 14.43 2.52 -8.75
CA HIS A 124 13.93 1.29 -9.36
C HIS A 124 12.40 1.23 -9.42
N LEU A 125 11.68 1.59 -8.35
CA LEU A 125 10.21 1.58 -8.31
C LEU A 125 9.59 2.59 -9.28
N LEU A 126 10.17 3.78 -9.39
CA LEU A 126 9.70 4.80 -10.33
C LEU A 126 10.05 4.45 -11.78
N SER A 127 11.13 3.69 -12.00
CA SER A 127 11.56 3.25 -13.33
C SER A 127 10.79 2.01 -13.80
N ALA A 128 10.46 1.08 -12.92
CA ALA A 128 9.67 -0.11 -13.25
C ALA A 128 8.29 0.25 -13.79
N GLN A 129 7.64 1.26 -13.21
CA GLN A 129 6.35 1.79 -13.68
C GLN A 129 6.45 2.46 -15.07
N SER A 130 7.66 2.86 -15.48
CA SER A 130 7.91 3.53 -16.76
C SER A 130 8.07 2.57 -17.95
N ASN A 131 8.20 1.27 -17.70
CA ASN A 131 8.40 0.25 -18.72
C ASN A 131 7.51 -0.99 -18.46
N PRO A 132 6.26 -0.98 -18.94
CA PRO A 132 5.32 -2.10 -18.74
C PRO A 132 5.77 -3.42 -19.39
N SER A 133 6.81 -3.38 -20.23
CA SER A 133 7.39 -4.54 -20.91
C SER A 133 8.42 -5.30 -20.07
N LEU A 134 8.84 -4.76 -18.91
CA LEU A 134 9.77 -5.47 -18.03
C LEU A 134 9.02 -6.65 -17.38
N PRO A 135 9.46 -7.91 -17.60
CA PRO A 135 8.92 -9.02 -16.84
C PRO A 135 9.14 -8.76 -15.33
N PRO A 136 8.22 -9.21 -14.46
CA PRO A 136 8.39 -9.07 -13.02
C PRO A 136 9.77 -9.58 -12.64
N LEU A 137 10.54 -8.74 -11.91
CA LEU A 137 11.92 -8.98 -11.50
C LEU A 137 12.18 -10.48 -11.32
N ALA A 138 12.90 -11.09 -12.26
CA ALA A 138 13.30 -12.49 -12.15
C ALA A 138 14.23 -12.60 -10.93
N VAL A 139 13.64 -12.98 -9.79
CA VAL A 139 14.36 -13.21 -8.54
C VAL A 139 15.39 -14.31 -8.83
N GLY A 140 16.67 -13.93 -8.91
CA GLY A 140 17.79 -14.89 -8.91
C GLY A 140 18.76 -14.86 -10.08
N ARG A 141 18.63 -13.95 -11.07
CA ARG A 141 19.65 -13.83 -12.13
C ARG A 141 20.04 -12.37 -12.35
N ALA A 142 21.29 -12.05 -12.01
CA ALA A 142 21.88 -10.77 -12.39
C ALA A 142 21.85 -10.65 -13.93
N PRO A 143 21.42 -9.50 -14.48
CA PRO A 143 21.47 -9.27 -15.92
C PRO A 143 22.90 -9.47 -16.42
N THR A 144 23.09 -10.29 -17.45
CA THR A 144 24.39 -10.55 -18.08
C THR A 144 24.85 -9.41 -19.01
N ALA A 145 23.99 -8.42 -19.24
CA ALA A 145 24.27 -7.23 -20.03
C ALA A 145 23.71 -5.99 -19.31
N PRO A 146 24.38 -4.82 -19.44
CA PRO A 146 23.83 -3.58 -18.95
C PRO A 146 22.47 -3.32 -19.60
N PRO A 147 21.45 -2.87 -18.83
CA PRO A 147 20.16 -2.54 -19.40
C PRO A 147 20.34 -1.45 -20.47
N PRO A 148 19.58 -1.52 -21.58
CA PRO A 148 19.62 -0.47 -22.59
C PRO A 148 19.23 0.88 -21.96
N PRO A 149 19.75 2.01 -22.48
CA PRO A 149 19.36 3.32 -22.00
C PRO A 149 17.84 3.49 -22.07
N PRO A 150 17.21 4.15 -21.08
CA PRO A 150 15.76 4.30 -21.05
C PRO A 150 15.28 5.03 -22.30
N SER A 151 14.18 4.56 -22.88
CA SER A 151 13.55 5.27 -23.99
C SER A 151 13.10 6.66 -23.55
N ALA A 152 12.96 7.59 -24.50
CA ALA A 152 12.48 8.94 -24.19
C ALA A 152 11.09 8.92 -23.51
N ALA A 153 10.25 7.91 -23.80
CA ALA A 153 8.96 7.73 -23.14
C ALA A 153 9.11 7.28 -21.68
N ALA A 154 10.00 6.31 -21.41
CA ALA A 154 10.30 5.85 -20.06
C ALA A 154 10.89 6.99 -19.20
N GLN A 155 11.81 7.77 -19.77
CA GLN A 155 12.38 8.93 -19.09
C GLN A 155 11.33 10.00 -18.76
N ARG A 156 10.41 10.30 -19.69
CA ARG A 156 9.30 11.22 -19.42
C ARG A 156 8.37 10.73 -18.32
N HIS A 157 8.08 9.43 -18.28
CA HIS A 157 7.26 8.85 -17.21
C HIS A 157 7.98 8.94 -15.86
N TYR A 158 9.26 8.55 -15.80
CA TYR A 158 10.08 8.65 -14.59
C TYR A 158 10.08 10.08 -14.03
N LEU A 159 10.34 11.10 -14.87
CA LEU A 159 10.33 12.51 -14.46
C LEU A 159 8.96 12.97 -13.95
N ARG A 160 7.87 12.49 -14.57
CA ARG A 160 6.50 12.78 -14.12
C ARG A 160 6.22 12.17 -12.75
N SER A 161 6.57 10.90 -12.56
CA SER A 161 6.37 10.19 -11.30
C SER A 161 7.24 10.78 -10.19
N ALA A 162 8.50 11.10 -10.46
CA ALA A 162 9.37 11.81 -9.52
C ALA A 162 8.80 13.17 -9.12
N SER A 163 8.30 13.96 -10.09
CA SER A 163 7.68 15.27 -9.80
C SER A 163 6.43 15.16 -8.92
N LEU A 164 5.62 14.11 -9.13
CA LEU A 164 4.45 13.84 -8.30
C LEU A 164 4.85 13.37 -6.89
N THR A 165 5.80 12.44 -6.79
CA THR A 165 6.34 11.98 -5.51
C THR A 165 6.85 13.14 -4.68
N ARG A 166 7.70 14.02 -5.24
CA ARG A 166 8.19 15.22 -4.56
C ARG A 166 7.09 16.18 -4.12
N LEU A 167 5.97 16.24 -4.84
CA LEU A 167 4.82 17.05 -4.44
C LEU A 167 4.12 16.46 -3.20
N LEU A 168 4.07 15.13 -3.09
CA LEU A 168 3.37 14.42 -2.02
C LEU A 168 4.22 14.30 -0.74
N ILE A 169 5.50 13.95 -0.86
CA ILE A 169 6.39 13.75 0.30
C ILE A 169 7.18 15.00 0.70
N GLY A 170 7.15 16.05 -0.12
CA GLY A 170 7.95 17.26 0.07
C GLY A 170 9.31 17.22 -0.61
N ASP A 171 9.86 18.41 -0.83
CA ASP A 171 11.16 18.57 -1.50
C ASP A 171 12.35 18.03 -0.68
N PRO A 172 12.43 18.23 0.65
CA PRO A 172 13.54 17.68 1.45
C PRO A 172 13.68 16.16 1.36
N LEU A 173 12.57 15.41 1.46
CA LEU A 173 12.59 13.94 1.27
C LEU A 173 12.87 13.56 -0.19
N GLY A 174 12.39 14.37 -1.14
CA GLY A 174 12.72 14.22 -2.56
C GLY A 174 14.22 14.34 -2.83
N ASP A 175 14.89 15.29 -2.18
CA ASP A 175 16.33 15.52 -2.28
C ASP A 175 17.11 14.39 -1.60
N ALA A 176 16.69 13.97 -0.41
CA ALA A 176 17.27 12.82 0.30
C ALA A 176 17.17 11.51 -0.53
N LEU A 177 16.09 11.33 -1.27
CA LEU A 177 15.91 10.21 -2.21
C LEU A 177 16.57 10.41 -3.58
N GLN A 178 17.28 11.53 -3.78
CA GLN A 178 17.95 11.89 -5.04
C GLN A 178 16.98 11.91 -6.24
N LEU A 179 15.73 12.32 -6.03
CA LEU A 179 14.74 12.44 -7.08
C LEU A 179 14.95 13.73 -7.87
N PRO A 180 14.92 13.68 -9.22
CA PRO A 180 15.16 14.87 -10.03
C PRO A 180 14.08 15.94 -9.79
N PHE A 181 14.51 17.19 -9.77
CA PHE A 181 13.61 18.35 -9.71
C PHE A 181 13.42 18.95 -11.10
N ASP A 182 12.22 18.77 -11.67
CA ASP A 182 11.80 19.40 -12.93
C ASP A 182 10.77 20.50 -12.63
N VAL A 183 11.10 21.76 -12.92
CA VAL A 183 10.20 22.90 -12.73
C VAL A 183 8.91 22.75 -13.53
N ALA A 184 9.02 22.27 -14.78
CA ALA A 184 7.85 22.06 -15.63
C ALA A 184 6.98 20.92 -15.08
N GLY A 185 7.62 19.86 -14.60
CA GLY A 185 7.01 18.73 -13.90
C GLY A 185 6.27 19.15 -12.65
N ARG A 186 6.88 19.98 -11.80
CA ARG A 186 6.27 20.57 -10.60
C ARG A 186 5.03 21.40 -10.95
N ARG A 187 5.11 22.24 -11.98
CA ARG A 187 3.96 23.02 -12.45
C ARG A 187 2.83 22.12 -12.95
N ARG A 188 3.15 21.07 -13.72
CA ARG A 188 2.16 20.07 -14.17
C ARG A 188 1.52 19.34 -12.99
N ALA A 189 2.31 18.84 -12.03
CA ALA A 189 1.80 18.15 -10.85
C ALA A 189 0.85 19.04 -10.02
N ARG A 190 1.19 20.31 -9.82
CA ARG A 190 0.29 21.29 -9.17
C ARG A 190 -1.00 21.53 -9.94
N ARG A 191 -0.95 21.59 -11.28
CA ARG A 191 -2.16 21.69 -12.13
C ARG A 191 -3.04 20.45 -11.99
N VAL A 192 -2.44 19.25 -11.99
CA VAL A 192 -3.16 17.99 -11.76
C VAL A 192 -3.85 18.01 -10.40
N LEU A 193 -3.15 18.42 -9.34
CA LEU A 193 -3.74 18.50 -8.00
C LEU A 193 -4.93 19.49 -7.97
N ARG A 194 -4.81 20.66 -8.61
CA ARG A 194 -5.93 21.62 -8.74
C ARG A 194 -7.11 21.04 -9.52
N ALA A 195 -6.83 20.29 -10.60
CA ALA A 195 -7.87 19.63 -11.38
C ALA A 195 -8.57 18.53 -10.56
N LEU A 196 -7.82 17.74 -9.79
CA LEU A 196 -8.39 16.73 -8.89
C LEU A 196 -9.23 17.36 -7.76
N ARG A 197 -8.80 18.51 -7.20
CA ARG A 197 -9.60 19.28 -6.25
C ARG A 197 -10.91 19.77 -6.87
N ALA A 198 -10.84 20.36 -8.06
CA ALA A 198 -12.03 20.80 -8.79
C ALA A 198 -12.97 19.63 -9.09
N TYR A 199 -12.41 18.48 -9.49
CA TYR A 199 -13.17 17.25 -9.71
C TYR A 199 -13.83 16.75 -8.42
N GLY A 200 -13.11 16.70 -7.30
CA GLY A 200 -13.66 16.34 -5.99
C GLY A 200 -14.80 17.26 -5.56
N TRP A 201 -14.66 18.57 -5.80
CA TRP A 201 -15.72 19.54 -5.55
C TRP A 201 -16.96 19.30 -6.42
N LEU A 202 -16.79 19.04 -7.73
CA LEU A 202 -17.87 18.68 -8.64
C LEU A 202 -18.59 17.40 -8.19
N CYS A 203 -17.85 16.41 -7.70
CA CYS A 203 -18.40 15.18 -7.13
C CYS A 203 -19.24 15.42 -5.87
N GLY A 204 -18.97 16.50 -5.12
CA GLY A 204 -19.77 16.92 -3.97
C GLY A 204 -21.11 17.57 -4.33
N MET A 205 -21.30 18.02 -5.57
CA MET A 205 -22.56 18.60 -6.02
C MET A 205 -23.63 17.52 -6.21
N ARG A 206 -24.85 17.73 -5.69
CA ARG A 206 -25.90 16.68 -5.66
C ARG A 206 -26.24 16.10 -7.03
N VAL A 207 -26.37 16.94 -8.06
CA VAL A 207 -26.75 16.50 -9.42
C VAL A 207 -25.53 16.03 -10.21
N VAL A 208 -24.51 16.89 -10.30
CA VAL A 208 -23.28 16.61 -11.06
C VAL A 208 -22.55 15.40 -10.48
N GLY A 209 -22.41 15.32 -9.16
CA GLY A 209 -21.78 14.19 -8.48
C GLY A 209 -22.50 12.87 -8.72
N ARG A 210 -23.84 12.85 -8.72
CA ARG A 210 -24.60 11.64 -9.09
C ARG A 210 -24.34 11.22 -10.53
N ALA A 211 -24.33 12.17 -11.46
CA ALA A 211 -24.03 11.88 -12.87
C ALA A 211 -22.59 11.35 -13.04
N LEU A 212 -21.61 11.98 -12.39
CA LEU A 212 -20.21 11.54 -12.40
C LEU A 212 -20.02 10.15 -11.78
N LEU A 213 -20.69 9.84 -10.67
CA LEU A 213 -20.66 8.51 -10.05
C LEU A 213 -21.30 7.45 -10.95
N CYS A 214 -22.39 7.77 -11.65
CA CYS A 214 -22.98 6.87 -12.64
C CYS A 214 -22.02 6.62 -13.81
N ALA A 215 -21.42 7.68 -14.37
CA ALA A 215 -20.43 7.57 -15.44
C ALA A 215 -19.20 6.75 -14.99
N HIS A 216 -18.68 7.00 -13.80
CA HIS A 216 -17.56 6.25 -13.22
C HIS A 216 -17.92 4.76 -13.05
N ARG A 217 -19.11 4.45 -12.53
CA ARG A 217 -19.58 3.05 -12.40
C ARG A 217 -19.69 2.36 -13.75
N TYR A 218 -20.20 3.05 -14.77
CA TYR A 218 -20.26 2.52 -16.13
C TYR A 218 -18.86 2.25 -16.68
N ALA A 219 -17.94 3.22 -16.55
CA ALA A 219 -16.55 3.07 -16.98
C ALA A 219 -15.87 1.89 -16.27
N MET A 220 -16.01 1.78 -14.94
CA MET A 220 -15.43 0.67 -14.18
C MET A 220 -16.01 -0.68 -14.60
N ARG A 221 -17.32 -0.77 -14.91
CA ARG A 221 -17.91 -1.99 -15.48
C ARG A 221 -17.33 -2.32 -16.84
N ALA A 222 -17.17 -1.34 -17.73
CA ALA A 222 -16.56 -1.55 -19.03
C ALA A 222 -15.11 -2.04 -18.92
N VAL A 223 -14.33 -1.49 -17.98
CA VAL A 223 -12.98 -1.98 -17.67
C VAL A 223 -13.02 -3.41 -17.11
N GLN A 224 -13.92 -3.68 -16.17
CA GLN A 224 -14.07 -5.02 -15.59
C GLN A 224 -14.45 -6.07 -16.64
N TRP A 225 -15.35 -5.72 -17.54
CA TRP A 225 -15.74 -6.54 -18.69
C TRP A 225 -14.55 -6.80 -19.61
N ALA A 226 -13.83 -5.75 -20.02
CA ALA A 226 -12.65 -5.86 -20.88
C ALA A 226 -11.53 -6.72 -20.27
N HIS A 227 -11.39 -6.72 -18.95
CA HIS A 227 -10.40 -7.51 -18.23
C HIS A 227 -10.93 -8.83 -17.65
N GLY A 228 -12.18 -9.21 -17.92
CA GLY A 228 -12.78 -10.46 -17.43
C GLY A 228 -12.89 -10.56 -15.89
N THR A 229 -12.91 -9.43 -15.18
CA THR A 229 -12.90 -9.35 -13.70
C THR A 229 -14.29 -9.19 -13.08
N GLU A 230 -15.36 -9.35 -13.86
CA GLU A 230 -16.75 -9.16 -13.41
C GLU A 230 -17.16 -10.00 -12.18
N ARG A 231 -16.39 -11.04 -11.83
CA ARG A 231 -16.66 -11.93 -10.68
C ARG A 231 -16.47 -11.30 -9.30
N PHE A 232 -15.86 -10.12 -9.17
CA PHE A 232 -15.45 -9.60 -7.86
C PHE A 232 -16.59 -9.08 -6.96
N LEU A 233 -17.79 -8.84 -7.50
CA LEU A 233 -18.91 -8.24 -6.72
C LEU A 233 -20.27 -8.94 -6.89
N GLY A 234 -20.36 -10.06 -7.63
CA GLY A 234 -21.66 -10.55 -8.10
C GLY A 234 -21.92 -12.05 -8.22
N SER A 235 -21.00 -12.95 -7.84
CA SER A 235 -21.32 -14.38 -7.88
C SER A 235 -20.72 -15.17 -6.72
N SER A 236 -21.56 -16.00 -6.12
CA SER A 236 -21.18 -17.09 -5.23
C SER A 236 -20.06 -17.91 -5.89
N VAL A 237 -18.88 -17.87 -5.28
CA VAL A 237 -17.73 -18.67 -5.71
C VAL A 237 -18.11 -20.15 -5.62
N PRO A 238 -18.03 -20.94 -6.71
CA PRO A 238 -18.05 -22.38 -6.58
C PRO A 238 -16.79 -22.77 -5.79
N VAL A 239 -17.00 -23.43 -4.65
CA VAL A 239 -15.93 -23.96 -3.81
C VAL A 239 -15.04 -24.86 -4.67
N ALA A 240 -13.84 -24.39 -5.02
CA ALA A 240 -12.82 -25.26 -5.59
C ALA A 240 -12.47 -26.35 -4.56
N PRO A 241 -12.29 -27.61 -4.99
CA PRO A 241 -12.14 -28.72 -4.08
C PRO A 241 -10.85 -28.57 -3.27
N THR A 242 -11.01 -28.70 -1.95
CA THR A 242 -10.01 -29.08 -0.93
C THR A 242 -8.59 -28.52 -1.08
N CYS A 243 -8.24 -27.63 -0.15
CA CYS A 243 -6.85 -27.24 0.14
C CYS A 243 -6.00 -28.50 0.43
N PRO A 244 -4.85 -28.71 -0.23
CA PRO A 244 -4.03 -29.93 -0.10
C PRO A 244 -3.34 -30.10 1.27
N TYR A 245 -3.58 -29.20 2.23
CA TYR A 245 -2.99 -29.24 3.57
C TYR A 245 -4.02 -29.40 4.70
N MET A 246 -5.27 -29.74 4.39
CA MET A 246 -6.27 -30.02 5.44
C MET A 246 -6.32 -31.53 5.71
N PRO A 247 -5.97 -32.01 6.93
CA PRO A 247 -6.23 -33.39 7.29
C PRO A 247 -7.75 -33.62 7.28
N SER A 248 -8.18 -34.64 6.54
CA SER A 248 -9.58 -35.06 6.43
C SER A 248 -10.10 -35.47 7.80
N ARG A 249 -10.91 -34.62 8.44
CA ARG A 249 -11.73 -35.05 9.57
C ARG A 249 -12.96 -35.79 9.04
N PRO A 250 -13.27 -36.99 9.52
CA PRO A 250 -14.51 -37.66 9.16
C PRO A 250 -15.71 -36.85 9.68
N VAL A 251 -16.70 -36.67 8.81
CA VAL A 251 -17.98 -36.01 9.11
C VAL A 251 -18.78 -36.95 10.03
N PRO A 252 -19.28 -36.50 11.20
CA PRO A 252 -20.11 -37.34 12.04
C PRO A 252 -21.49 -37.53 11.39
N GLN A 253 -21.97 -38.78 11.35
CA GLN A 253 -23.28 -39.08 10.80
C GLN A 253 -24.40 -38.59 11.74
N PRO A 254 -25.49 -38.02 11.20
CA PRO A 254 -26.61 -37.56 12.01
C PRO A 254 -27.38 -38.78 12.56
N GLY A 255 -27.30 -38.99 13.88
CA GLY A 255 -28.08 -40.03 14.56
C GLY A 255 -27.44 -40.70 15.78
N ALA A 256 -26.20 -40.39 16.15
CA ALA A 256 -25.61 -40.95 17.37
C ALA A 256 -26.17 -40.23 18.63
N PRO A 257 -26.70 -40.94 19.63
CA PRO A 257 -27.16 -40.31 20.87
C PRO A 257 -25.97 -39.71 21.62
N CYS A 258 -26.14 -38.49 22.13
CA CYS A 258 -25.16 -37.88 23.03
C CYS A 258 -25.11 -38.70 24.33
N GLY A 259 -24.05 -39.48 24.49
CA GLY A 259 -23.72 -40.16 25.73
C GLY A 259 -22.65 -39.37 26.51
N ALA A 260 -23.00 -39.11 27.78
CA ALA A 260 -22.25 -38.64 28.95
C ALA A 260 -20.75 -38.29 28.80
#